data_AF-A0A2J7VE54-F1
#
_entry.id   AF-A0A2J7VE54-F1
#
_cell.length_a   1.000
_cell.length_b   1.000
_cell.length_c   1.000
_cell.angle_alpha   90.00
_cell.angle_beta   90.00
_cell.angle_gamma   90.00
#
_symmetry.space_group_name_H-M   'P 1'
#
loop_
_entity.id
_entity.type
_entity.pdbx_description
1 polymer ?
#
loop_
_entity_poly.entity_id
_entity_poly.type
_entity_poly.pdbx_seq_one_letter_code
_entity_poly.pdbx_strand_id
1 'polypeptide(L)'
;MTSKAAVYLTDDRDLRDDELRTLVIFQGGNGDWYVQVGNRHGRATDGVRLCTSGGASSHAPGLTVAIASAYRAIIAAQRGELAPPSRVDLEEEVEAWRAAFPKHQFEFGSIVRKPEGA
;
A
#
# COMPACT_ATOMS: atom_id res chain seq x y z
N MET A 1 6.05 3.19 22.54
CA MET A 1 6.07 3.54 21.10
C MET A 1 4.63 3.55 20.61
N THR A 2 4.11 4.71 20.24
CA THR A 2 2.81 4.82 19.56
C THR A 2 2.96 4.20 18.17
N SER A 3 2.38 3.02 17.97
CA SER A 3 2.20 2.47 16.62
C SER A 3 1.41 3.49 15.80
N LYS A 4 1.99 4.03 14.72
CA LYS A 4 1.31 4.99 13.84
C LYS A 4 0.29 4.19 13.03
N ALA A 5 -0.96 4.19 13.44
CA ALA A 5 -2.04 3.60 12.66
C ALA A 5 -2.46 4.57 11.55
N ALA A 6 -2.64 4.04 10.34
CA ALA A 6 -3.37 4.70 9.28
C ALA A 6 -4.86 4.62 9.58
N VAL A 7 -5.55 5.75 9.55
CA VAL A 7 -6.98 5.87 9.87
C VAL A 7 -7.68 6.62 8.74
N TYR A 8 -8.66 5.99 8.13
CA TYR A 8 -9.49 6.56 7.08
C TYR A 8 -10.96 6.48 7.48
N LEU A 9 -11.63 7.64 7.52
CA LEU A 9 -13.08 7.73 7.74
C LEU A 9 -13.77 7.77 6.38
N THR A 10 -14.81 6.94 6.21
CA THR A 10 -15.63 6.95 4.99
C THR A 10 -16.35 8.30 4.82
N ASP A 11 -16.29 8.88 3.61
CA ASP A 11 -17.11 10.05 3.20
C ASP A 11 -18.41 9.61 2.51
N ASP A 12 -19.06 8.59 3.06
CA ASP A 12 -20.33 8.09 2.52
C ASP A 12 -21.46 9.05 2.91
N ARG A 13 -21.78 9.97 2.01
CA ARG A 13 -22.73 11.06 2.26
C ARG A 13 -24.19 10.60 2.32
N ASP A 14 -24.45 9.36 1.89
CA ASP A 14 -25.78 8.76 1.95
C ASP A 14 -26.07 8.15 3.33
N LEU A 15 -25.03 7.96 4.16
CA LEU A 15 -25.13 7.44 5.52
C LEU A 15 -25.27 8.56 6.54
N ARG A 16 -25.98 8.26 7.65
CA ARG A 16 -25.98 9.16 8.80
C ARG A 16 -24.61 9.12 9.49
N ASP A 17 -24.32 10.20 10.20
CA ASP A 17 -23.04 10.40 10.89
C ASP A 17 -22.63 9.26 11.85
N ASP A 18 -23.62 8.57 12.45
CA ASP A 18 -23.45 7.43 13.36
C ASP A 18 -23.26 6.09 12.63
N GLU A 19 -23.52 6.05 11.33
CA GLU A 19 -23.39 4.88 10.47
C GLU A 19 -22.04 4.86 9.72
N LEU A 20 -21.34 6.00 9.70
CA LEU A 20 -20.01 6.12 9.11
C LEU A 20 -19.01 5.17 9.78
N ARG A 21 -18.14 4.58 8.94
CA ARG A 21 -17.15 3.59 9.36
C ARG A 21 -15.74 4.11 9.19
N THR A 22 -14.88 3.60 10.05
CA THR A 22 -13.46 3.93 10.05
C THR A 22 -12.66 2.68 9.70
N LEU A 23 -11.82 2.79 8.67
CA LEU A 23 -10.78 1.83 8.35
C LEU A 23 -9.52 2.17 9.16
N VAL A 24 -8.97 1.18 9.85
CA VAL A 24 -7.71 1.29 10.59
C VAL A 24 -6.73 0.24 10.07
N ILE A 25 -5.55 0.69 9.63
CA ILE A 25 -4.46 -0.19 9.19
C ILE A 25 -3.22 0.11 10.02
N PHE A 26 -2.60 -0.91 10.59
CA PHE A 26 -1.33 -0.76 11.29
C PHE A 26 -0.46 -2.00 11.19
N GLN A 27 0.84 -1.82 11.41
CA GLN A 27 1.78 -2.92 11.52
C GLN A 27 1.96 -3.30 12.99
N GLY A 28 1.81 -4.59 13.30
CA GLY A 28 2.11 -5.12 14.63
C GLY A 28 3.61 -5.23 14.87
N GLY A 29 4.02 -5.39 16.14
CA GLY A 29 5.43 -5.58 16.49
C GLY A 29 6.07 -6.84 15.90
N ASN A 30 5.24 -7.77 15.41
CA ASN A 30 5.67 -8.98 14.70
C ASN A 30 5.84 -8.79 13.19
N GLY A 31 5.68 -7.57 12.66
CA GLY A 31 5.80 -7.25 11.24
C GLY A 31 4.53 -7.49 10.42
N ASP A 32 3.51 -8.13 10.99
CA ASP A 32 2.25 -8.40 10.30
C ASP A 32 1.36 -7.18 10.17
N TRP A 33 0.47 -7.22 9.18
CA TRP A 33 -0.51 -6.17 8.96
C TRP A 33 -1.82 -6.51 9.66
N TYR A 34 -2.40 -5.50 10.31
CA TYR A 34 -3.72 -5.58 10.93
C TYR A 34 -4.62 -4.58 10.23
N VAL A 35 -5.74 -5.08 9.71
CA VAL A 35 -6.77 -4.28 9.03
C VAL A 35 -8.05 -4.40 9.83
N GLN A 36 -8.57 -3.29 10.30
CA GLN A 36 -9.73 -3.25 11.17
C GLN A 36 -10.77 -2.25 10.66
N VAL A 37 -12.04 -2.53 10.97
CA VAL A 37 -13.15 -1.61 10.75
C VAL A 37 -13.78 -1.30 12.10
N GLY A 38 -14.18 -0.05 12.29
CA GLY A 38 -14.89 0.41 13.48
C GLY A 38 -15.91 1.49 13.14
N ASN A 39 -16.62 1.96 14.15
CA ASN A 39 -17.48 3.15 14.02
C ASN A 39 -16.61 4.41 13.89
N ARG A 40 -17.15 5.48 13.31
CA ARG A 40 -16.52 6.79 13.13
C ARG A 40 -15.60 7.25 14.28
N HIS A 41 -16.08 7.13 15.52
CA HIS A 41 -15.35 7.48 16.75
C HIS A 41 -15.22 6.30 17.73
N GLY A 42 -15.51 5.09 17.25
CA GLY A 42 -15.49 3.88 18.06
C GLY A 42 -14.10 3.27 18.15
N ARG A 43 -13.99 2.26 19.03
CA ARG A 43 -12.86 1.32 18.94
C ARG A 43 -13.02 0.48 17.68
N ALA A 44 -11.90 0.11 17.08
CA ALA A 44 -11.89 -0.97 16.10
C ALA A 44 -12.40 -2.25 16.78
N THR A 45 -13.52 -2.77 16.29
CA THR A 45 -14.21 -3.93 16.88
C THR A 45 -13.87 -5.20 16.15
N ASP A 46 -13.67 -5.10 14.82
CA ASP A 46 -13.52 -6.25 13.93
C ASP A 46 -12.29 -6.05 13.06
N GLY A 47 -11.47 -7.09 12.90
CA GLY A 47 -10.28 -6.99 12.08
C GLY A 47 -9.61 -8.31 11.76
N VAL A 48 -8.76 -8.26 10.74
CA VAL A 48 -8.04 -9.41 10.21
C VAL A 48 -6.54 -9.17 10.38
N ARG A 49 -5.84 -10.20 10.86
CA ARG A 49 -4.38 -10.28 10.83
C ARG A 49 -3.94 -10.88 9.50
N LEU A 50 -3.09 -10.15 8.79
CA LEU A 50 -2.47 -10.58 7.54
C LEU A 50 -1.00 -10.88 7.80
N CYS A 51 -0.70 -12.17 7.89
CA CYS A 51 0.67 -12.64 8.11
C CYS A 51 1.56 -12.28 6.91
N THR A 52 2.74 -11.74 7.18
CA THR A 52 3.76 -11.42 6.18
C THR A 52 4.52 -12.65 5.66
N SER A 53 4.34 -13.79 6.32
CA SER A 53 4.82 -15.11 5.89
C SER A 53 3.68 -16.15 5.95
N GLY A 54 3.73 -17.14 5.06
CA GLY A 54 2.69 -18.17 4.94
C GLY A 54 1.34 -17.61 4.47
N GLY A 55 0.25 -18.04 5.11
CA GLY A 55 -1.15 -17.56 4.94
C GLY A 55 -1.42 -16.61 3.78
N ALA A 56 -1.46 -15.30 4.04
CA ALA A 56 -1.75 -14.28 3.04
C ALA A 56 -0.73 -14.27 1.89
N SER A 57 0.56 -14.42 2.19
CA SER A 57 1.62 -14.46 1.17
C SER A 57 1.52 -15.67 0.22
N SER A 58 0.96 -16.80 0.69
CA SER A 58 0.84 -18.03 -0.09
C SER A 58 -0.52 -18.16 -0.78
N HIS A 59 -1.62 -17.79 -0.12
CA HIS A 59 -2.98 -17.95 -0.65
C HIS A 59 -3.48 -16.73 -1.45
N ALA A 60 -2.94 -15.54 -1.16
CA ALA A 60 -3.28 -14.30 -1.85
C ALA A 60 -2.02 -13.45 -2.10
N PRO A 61 -1.09 -13.90 -2.96
CA PRO A 61 0.12 -13.16 -3.27
C PRO A 61 -0.20 -11.70 -3.67
N GLY A 62 0.50 -10.74 -3.08
CA GLY A 62 0.30 -9.30 -3.32
C GLY A 62 -0.67 -8.62 -2.36
N LEU A 63 -1.48 -9.34 -1.58
CA LEU A 63 -2.42 -8.73 -0.63
C LEU A 63 -1.70 -7.83 0.39
N THR A 64 -0.63 -8.32 1.02
CA THR A 64 0.14 -7.53 1.99
C THR A 64 0.83 -6.33 1.36
N VAL A 65 1.20 -6.40 0.07
CA VAL A 65 1.77 -5.29 -0.69
C VAL A 65 0.71 -4.20 -0.91
N ALA A 66 -0.50 -4.59 -1.31
CA ALA A 66 -1.61 -3.66 -1.49
C ALA A 66 -1.98 -2.95 -0.18
N ILE A 67 -2.05 -3.68 0.94
CA ILE A 67 -2.31 -3.10 2.26
C ILE A 67 -1.19 -2.15 2.69
N ALA A 68 0.07 -2.49 2.45
CA ALA A 68 1.19 -1.59 2.72
C ALA A 68 1.11 -0.29 1.89
N SER A 69 0.66 -0.38 0.62
CA SER A 69 0.45 0.81 -0.21
C SER A 69 -0.72 1.66 0.29
N ALA A 70 -1.85 1.06 0.65
CA ALA A 70 -2.99 1.77 1.25
C ALA A 70 -2.58 2.49 2.54
N TYR A 71 -1.84 1.80 3.43
CA TYR A 71 -1.28 2.39 4.65
C TYR A 71 -0.45 3.64 4.34
N ARG A 72 0.50 3.55 3.40
CA ARG A 72 1.36 4.69 3.06
C ARG A 72 0.57 5.87 2.49
N ALA A 73 -0.41 5.60 1.62
CA ALA A 73 -1.25 6.65 1.05
C ALA A 73 -2.07 7.38 2.13
N ILE A 74 -2.68 6.66 3.06
CA ILE A 74 -3.44 7.25 4.17
C ILE A 74 -2.53 8.06 5.09
N ILE A 75 -1.35 7.53 5.44
CA ILE A 75 -0.38 8.25 6.28
C ILE A 75 0.11 9.53 5.59
N ALA A 76 0.37 9.51 4.28
CA ALA A 76 0.76 10.69 3.52
C ALA A 76 -0.37 11.74 3.56
N ALA A 77 -1.61 11.34 3.27
CA ALA A 77 -2.76 12.23 3.34
C ALA A 77 -2.96 12.85 4.74
N GLN A 78 -2.80 12.06 5.80
CA GLN A 78 -2.86 12.54 7.19
C GLN A 78 -1.76 13.57 7.53
N ARG A 79 -0.65 13.57 6.79
CA ARG A 79 0.44 14.54 6.93
C ARG A 79 0.32 15.74 5.97
N GLY A 80 -0.68 15.74 5.09
CA GLY A 80 -0.78 16.70 4.00
C GLY A 80 0.27 16.51 2.90
N GLU A 81 0.86 15.32 2.81
CA GLU A 81 1.84 14.93 1.79
C GLU A 81 1.12 14.30 0.58
N LEU A 82 1.76 14.35 -0.58
CA LEU A 82 1.30 13.60 -1.76
C LEU A 82 1.38 12.09 -1.48
N ALA A 83 0.40 11.34 -1.98
CA ALA A 83 0.46 9.89 -1.95
C ALA A 83 1.71 9.40 -2.70
N PRO A 84 2.39 8.35 -2.22
CA PRO A 84 3.46 7.72 -3.00
C PRO A 84 2.93 7.24 -4.35
N PRO A 85 3.77 7.22 -5.41
CA PRO A 85 3.40 6.69 -6.71
C PRO A 85 2.81 5.29 -6.58
N SER A 86 1.71 5.06 -7.28
CA SER A 86 1.13 3.73 -7.39
C SER A 86 2.04 2.82 -8.23
N ARG A 87 1.76 1.52 -8.19
CA ARG A 87 2.48 0.57 -9.05
C ARG A 87 2.29 0.89 -10.53
N VAL A 88 1.09 1.33 -10.92
CA VAL A 88 0.78 1.70 -12.30
C VAL A 88 1.61 2.90 -12.72
N ASP A 89 1.67 3.94 -11.88
CA ASP A 89 2.49 5.13 -12.16
C ASP A 89 3.97 4.76 -12.36
N LEU A 90 4.49 3.85 -11.53
CA LEU A 90 5.87 3.36 -11.65
C LEU A 90 6.07 2.50 -12.91
N GLU A 91 5.09 1.69 -13.31
CA GLU A 91 5.16 0.88 -14.53
C GLU A 91 5.19 1.78 -15.78
N GLU A 92 4.37 2.83 -15.81
CA GLU A 92 4.37 3.85 -16.87
C GLU A 92 5.72 4.59 -16.95
N GLU A 93 6.29 4.99 -15.81
CA GLU A 93 7.62 5.61 -15.75
C GLU A 93 8.71 4.67 -16.28
N VAL A 94 8.64 3.38 -15.92
CA VAL A 94 9.59 2.37 -16.40
C VAL A 94 9.44 2.14 -17.90
N GLU A 95 8.23 2.11 -18.43
CA GLU A 95 7.98 1.98 -19.87
C GLU A 95 8.48 3.21 -20.64
N ALA A 96 8.18 4.41 -20.15
CA ALA A 96 8.71 5.65 -20.72
C ALA A 96 10.25 5.66 -20.72
N TRP A 97 10.87 5.21 -19.63
CA TRP A 97 12.32 5.07 -19.54
C TRP A 97 12.85 4.05 -20.57
N ARG A 98 12.22 2.88 -20.71
CA ARG A 98 12.62 1.86 -21.70
C ARG A 98 12.51 2.38 -23.14
N ALA A 99 11.50 3.18 -23.43
CA ALA A 99 11.32 3.82 -24.73
C ALA A 99 12.39 4.89 -25.02
N ALA A 100 12.76 5.69 -24.01
CA ALA A 100 13.81 6.70 -24.13
C ALA A 100 15.22 6.09 -24.20
N PHE A 101 15.45 4.94 -23.57
CA PHE A 101 16.75 4.28 -23.48
C PHE A 101 16.72 2.83 -24.01
N PRO A 102 16.39 2.60 -25.29
CA PRO A 102 16.15 1.26 -25.84
C PRO A 102 17.39 0.35 -25.81
N LYS A 103 18.59 0.95 -25.76
CA LYS A 103 19.88 0.27 -25.66
C LYS A 103 20.30 -0.05 -24.23
N HIS A 104 19.51 0.28 -23.20
CA HIS A 104 19.84 0.00 -21.81
C HIS A 104 18.90 -1.04 -21.20
N GLN A 105 19.37 -1.77 -20.20
CA GLN A 105 18.59 -2.74 -19.43
C GLN A 105 19.08 -2.80 -17.99
N PHE A 106 18.24 -3.29 -17.09
CA PHE A 106 18.59 -3.50 -15.69
C PHE A 106 19.07 -4.94 -15.49
N GLU A 107 20.28 -5.10 -14.96
CA GLU A 107 20.89 -6.37 -14.61
C GLU A 107 21.53 -6.27 -13.22
N PHE A 108 21.16 -7.20 -12.32
CA PHE A 108 21.79 -7.39 -11.00
C PHE A 108 21.99 -6.10 -10.18
N GLY A 109 21.00 -5.20 -10.16
CA GLY A 109 21.11 -3.94 -9.39
C GLY A 109 21.76 -2.79 -10.14
N SER A 110 22.13 -2.97 -11.41
CA SER A 110 22.81 -1.97 -12.23
C SER A 110 22.13 -1.77 -13.59
N ILE A 111 22.28 -0.58 -14.18
CA ILE A 111 21.82 -0.30 -15.54
C ILE A 111 23.00 -0.52 -16.49
N VAL A 112 22.86 -1.45 -17.43
CA VAL A 112 23.88 -1.82 -18.41
C VAL A 112 23.40 -1.56 -19.84
N ARG A 113 24.32 -1.41 -20.78
CA ARG A 113 24.00 -1.32 -22.21
C ARG A 113 23.80 -2.73 -22.78
N LYS A 114 22.74 -2.93 -23.56
CA LYS A 114 22.44 -4.18 -24.25
C LYS A 114 23.60 -4.57 -25.18
N PRO A 115 23.94 -5.87 -25.28
CA PRO A 115 24.88 -6.34 -26.27
C PRO A 115 24.37 -6.03 -27.69
N GLU A 116 25.23 -5.52 -28.56
CA GLU A 116 24.87 -5.27 -29.96
C GLU A 116 24.74 -6.62 -30.69
N GLY A 117 23.52 -6.98 -31.11
CA GLY A 117 23.23 -8.21 -31.88
C GLY A 117 22.22 -9.20 -31.27
N ALA A 118 21.49 -8.82 -30.22
CA ALA A 118 20.36 -9.58 -29.69
C ALA A 118 19.01 -9.10 -30.28
#